data_AF-A8GZ97-F1
#
_entry.id   AF-A8GZ97-F1
#
_cell.length_a   1.000
_cell.length_b   1.000
_cell.length_c   1.000
_cell.angle_alpha   90.00
_cell.angle_beta   90.00
_cell.angle_gamma   90.00
#
_symmetry.space_group_name_H-M   'P 1'
#
loop_
_entity.id
_entity.type
_entity.pdbx_description
1 polymer ?
#
loop_
_entity_poly.entity_id
_entity_poly.type
_entity_poly.pdbx_seq_one_letter_code
_entity_poly.pdbx_strand_id
1 'polypeptide(L)'
;MKEIVIILLIVLGVYLYMRTQKAAQAEKEQAAKREEAAQEVPESEMKDITPETTEEISTPTVEGVSFEPKVDQQEEVKQATVKPEPEPEPEPEPEPKAQSEAVAEVEPELKIAAEAKPEAEVKPEVKVEMQPAAEAPSAVKTESVVLSWANPKLTNAVGELALAGGAPAQHIAISAAITECYKQRKQSEYVQYGAGLSQDYLEIFAAYVKGLKAENPDAEVKGTAMMHLSTLLNDNGEFDTAIAICKTAIEYGLTDGTVTGFEGRIIRIEKAKAKANNSF
;
A
#
# COMPACT_ATOMS: atom_id res chain seq x y z
N MET A 1 26.66 28.32 -12.52
CA MET A 1 25.41 27.54 -12.49
C MET A 1 25.49 26.26 -13.32
N LYS A 2 25.91 26.30 -14.59
CA LYS A 2 26.04 25.10 -15.45
C LYS A 2 26.92 23.98 -14.85
N GLU A 3 28.08 24.32 -14.30
CA GLU A 3 28.99 23.34 -13.67
C GLU A 3 28.38 22.61 -12.45
N ILE A 4 27.56 23.30 -11.65
CA ILE A 4 26.91 22.69 -10.47
C ILE A 4 25.85 21.67 -10.92
N VAL A 5 25.12 21.97 -12.00
CA VAL A 5 24.12 21.06 -12.57
C VAL A 5 24.78 19.80 -13.12
N ILE A 6 25.92 19.93 -13.80
CA ILE A 6 26.68 18.78 -14.34
C ILE A 6 27.15 17.88 -13.20
N ILE A 7 27.70 18.45 -12.12
CA ILE A 7 28.16 17.68 -10.96
C ILE A 7 26.98 16.94 -10.29
N LEU A 8 25.81 17.59 -10.16
CA LEU A 8 24.62 16.94 -9.60
C LEU A 8 24.14 15.77 -10.46
N LEU A 9 24.16 15.90 -11.78
CA LEU A 9 23.78 14.82 -12.69
C LEU A 9 24.74 13.63 -12.61
N ILE A 10 26.05 13.88 -12.47
CA ILE A 10 27.04 12.81 -12.29
C ILE A 10 26.81 12.08 -10.97
N VAL A 11 26.59 12.81 -9.86
CA VAL A 11 26.31 12.21 -8.55
C VAL A 11 25.01 11.40 -8.57
N LEU A 12 23.96 11.90 -9.22
CA LEU A 12 22.70 11.20 -9.38
C LEU A 12 22.88 9.92 -10.21
N GLY A 13 23.64 9.98 -11.31
CA GLY A 13 23.95 8.83 -12.15
C GLY A 13 24.72 7.74 -11.41
N VAL A 14 25.76 8.11 -10.66
CA VAL A 14 26.53 7.16 -9.82
C VAL A 14 25.65 6.55 -8.73
N TYR A 15 24.80 7.36 -8.09
CA TYR A 15 23.88 6.86 -7.06
C TYR A 15 22.88 5.83 -7.62
N LEU A 16 22.27 6.11 -8.78
CA LEU A 16 21.36 5.19 -9.43
C LEU A 16 22.07 3.90 -9.88
N TYR A 17 23.28 4.00 -10.41
CA TYR A 17 24.10 2.84 -10.79
C TYR A 17 24.46 1.96 -9.60
N MET A 18 24.87 2.55 -8.47
CA MET A 18 25.15 1.76 -7.26
C MET A 18 23.90 1.11 -6.68
N ARG A 19 22.73 1.75 -6.81
CA ARG A 19 21.45 1.21 -6.34
C ARG A 19 21.02 0.00 -7.17
N THR A 20 21.17 0.03 -8.49
CA THR A 20 20.82 -1.11 -9.36
C THR A 20 21.80 -2.27 -9.19
N GLN A 21 23.09 -2.00 -9.04
CA GLN A 21 24.11 -3.02 -8.71
C GLN A 21 23.79 -3.77 -7.43
N LYS A 22 23.40 -3.06 -6.35
CA LYS A 22 23.01 -3.70 -5.08
C LYS A 22 21.76 -4.56 -5.22
N ALA A 23 20.78 -4.14 -6.01
CA ALA A 23 19.58 -4.93 -6.26
C ALA A 23 19.91 -6.23 -7.01
N ALA A 24 20.73 -6.14 -8.06
CA ALA A 24 21.16 -7.31 -8.84
C ALA A 24 22.01 -8.29 -8.02
N GLN A 25 22.87 -7.80 -7.10
CA GLN A 25 23.62 -8.66 -6.19
C GLN A 25 22.73 -9.35 -5.15
N ALA A 26 21.75 -8.64 -4.60
CA ALA A 26 20.81 -9.21 -3.64
C ALA A 26 19.95 -10.32 -4.28
N GLU A 27 19.55 -10.16 -5.54
CA GLU A 27 18.81 -11.19 -6.28
C GLU A 27 19.66 -12.44 -6.54
N LYS A 28 20.92 -12.26 -6.94
CA LYS A 28 21.87 -13.38 -7.11
C LYS A 28 22.14 -14.13 -5.81
N GLU A 29 22.27 -13.42 -4.68
CA GLU A 29 22.47 -14.04 -3.37
C GLU A 29 21.21 -14.79 -2.90
N GLN A 30 20.01 -14.26 -3.17
CA GLN A 30 18.75 -14.95 -2.88
C GLN A 30 18.57 -16.20 -3.76
N ALA A 31 18.94 -16.12 -5.05
CA ALA A 31 18.92 -17.27 -5.94
C ALA A 31 19.88 -18.36 -5.48
N ALA A 32 21.11 -18.02 -5.12
CA ALA A 32 22.10 -18.96 -4.58
C ALA A 32 21.63 -19.64 -3.28
N LYS A 33 21.06 -18.87 -2.34
CA LYS A 33 20.50 -19.43 -1.09
C LYS A 33 19.31 -20.35 -1.33
N ARG A 34 18.50 -20.08 -2.36
CA ARG A 34 17.38 -20.94 -2.74
C ARG A 34 17.84 -22.25 -3.38
N GLU A 35 18.93 -22.21 -4.13
CA GLU A 35 19.56 -23.40 -4.72
C GLU A 35 20.24 -24.27 -3.66
N GLU A 36 20.93 -23.66 -2.69
CA GLU A 36 21.52 -24.35 -1.52
C GLU A 36 20.43 -25.00 -0.64
N ALA A 37 19.34 -24.28 -0.35
CA ALA A 37 18.20 -24.83 0.38
C ALA A 37 17.44 -25.94 -0.36
N ALA A 38 17.57 -26.03 -1.69
CA ALA A 38 16.99 -27.10 -2.49
C ALA A 38 17.87 -28.35 -2.56
N GLN A 39 19.17 -28.24 -2.24
CA GLN A 39 20.09 -29.37 -2.15
C GLN A 39 20.18 -29.99 -0.74
N GLU A 40 19.83 -29.26 0.32
CA GLU A 40 19.83 -29.76 1.71
C GLU A 40 18.51 -30.47 2.13
N VAL A 41 17.95 -31.36 1.29
CA VAL A 41 16.93 -32.32 1.77
C VAL A 41 17.66 -33.54 2.33
N PRO A 42 17.61 -33.81 3.66
CA PRO A 42 18.25 -34.98 4.23
C PRO A 42 17.50 -36.26 3.82
N GLU A 43 18.16 -37.08 3.02
CA GLU A 43 17.85 -38.48 2.80
C GLU A 43 18.17 -39.24 4.09
N SER A 44 17.18 -39.47 4.96
CA SER A 44 17.36 -40.31 6.15
C SER A 44 16.17 -41.24 6.42
N GLU A 45 16.44 -42.52 6.18
CA GLU A 45 15.98 -43.72 6.91
C GLU A 45 14.46 -43.96 7.10
N MET A 46 13.87 -44.73 6.18
CA MET A 46 12.83 -45.70 6.56
C MET A 46 13.51 -46.98 7.06
N LYS A 47 13.37 -47.28 8.35
CA LYS A 47 13.58 -48.61 8.93
C LYS A 47 12.28 -49.10 9.54
N ASP A 48 11.98 -50.36 9.21
CA ASP A 48 11.22 -51.39 9.94
C ASP A 48 10.23 -50.94 11.02
N ILE A 49 8.98 -51.41 10.90
CA ILE A 49 8.29 -52.20 11.94
C ILE A 49 7.11 -52.93 11.27
N THR A 50 7.28 -54.25 11.09
CA THR A 50 6.22 -55.26 11.01
C THR A 50 5.57 -55.40 12.39
N PRO A 51 4.24 -55.63 12.48
CA PRO A 51 3.84 -56.91 13.06
C PRO A 51 2.63 -57.56 12.38
N GLU A 52 2.70 -58.89 12.38
CA GLU A 52 1.70 -59.86 11.93
C GLU A 52 0.66 -60.14 13.03
N THR A 53 -0.51 -60.66 12.64
CA THR A 53 -1.44 -61.56 13.40
C THR A 53 -2.79 -60.99 13.87
N THR A 54 -3.81 -61.29 13.06
CA THR A 54 -5.09 -62.02 13.34
C THR A 54 -5.90 -61.73 14.61
N GLU A 55 -7.16 -61.30 14.46
CA GLU A 55 -8.35 -62.10 14.83
C GLU A 55 -9.67 -61.52 14.27
N GLU A 56 -10.60 -62.43 13.99
CA GLU A 56 -11.91 -62.26 13.37
C GLU A 56 -12.89 -61.46 14.27
N ILE A 57 -13.99 -60.96 13.69
CA ILE A 57 -15.38 -61.26 14.11
C ILE A 57 -16.40 -60.48 13.26
N SER A 58 -17.19 -61.27 12.54
CA SER A 58 -18.62 -61.17 12.18
C SER A 58 -19.32 -59.83 11.92
N THR A 59 -19.85 -59.76 10.70
CA THR A 59 -21.05 -59.04 10.24
C THR A 59 -22.33 -59.44 11.01
N PRO A 60 -23.46 -58.70 10.93
CA PRO A 60 -24.38 -58.84 9.79
C PRO A 60 -25.13 -57.56 9.31
N THR A 61 -25.33 -57.51 7.98
CA THR A 61 -26.57 -57.18 7.26
C THR A 61 -27.28 -55.83 7.46
N VAL A 62 -27.28 -54.99 6.40
CA VAL A 62 -28.51 -54.34 5.90
C VAL A 62 -28.47 -54.23 4.37
N GLU A 63 -29.65 -54.40 3.77
CA GLU A 63 -30.01 -54.70 2.39
C GLU A 63 -29.63 -53.65 1.32
N GLY A 64 -29.20 -54.16 0.17
CA GLY A 64 -29.96 -53.98 -1.08
C GLY A 64 -29.74 -52.69 -1.88
N VAL A 65 -28.80 -52.73 -2.85
CA VAL A 65 -29.08 -52.28 -4.22
C VAL A 65 -28.36 -53.21 -5.19
N SER A 66 -29.17 -53.94 -5.96
CA SER A 66 -28.81 -54.73 -7.12
C SER A 66 -28.52 -53.80 -8.31
N PHE A 67 -27.41 -53.98 -9.00
CA PHE A 67 -27.34 -53.96 -10.47
C PHE A 67 -26.07 -54.70 -10.91
N GLU A 68 -26.27 -55.70 -11.76
CA GLU A 68 -25.27 -56.57 -12.37
C GLU A 68 -25.26 -56.30 -13.91
N PRO A 69 -24.44 -56.95 -14.75
CA PRO A 69 -23.19 -56.39 -15.26
C PRO A 69 -23.11 -56.36 -16.81
N LYS A 70 -22.00 -55.84 -17.37
CA LYS A 70 -21.48 -56.15 -18.73
C LYS A 70 -19.98 -55.87 -18.74
N VAL A 71 -19.10 -56.88 -18.64
CA VAL A 71 -18.62 -57.83 -19.68
C VAL A 71 -17.56 -57.21 -20.60
N ASP A 72 -16.39 -57.87 -20.58
CA ASP A 72 -15.30 -57.93 -21.56
C ASP A 72 -14.43 -56.67 -21.75
N GLN A 73 -13.10 -56.75 -21.90
CA GLN A 73 -12.27 -57.83 -22.42
C GLN A 73 -10.80 -57.64 -22.01
N GLN A 74 -10.07 -58.76 -21.97
CA GLN A 74 -8.63 -58.89 -21.81
C GLN A 74 -7.87 -58.18 -22.94
N GLU A 75 -6.66 -57.66 -22.67
CA GLU A 75 -5.46 -58.19 -23.31
C GLU A 75 -4.17 -57.74 -22.62
N GLU A 76 -3.15 -58.53 -22.91
CA GLU A 76 -1.98 -58.86 -22.12
C GLU A 76 -0.72 -58.37 -22.86
N VAL A 77 0.39 -58.29 -22.13
CA VAL A 77 1.78 -58.35 -22.61
C VAL A 77 2.37 -57.16 -23.44
N LYS A 78 3.34 -56.42 -22.88
CA LYS A 78 4.80 -56.66 -23.10
C LYS A 78 5.66 -55.49 -22.62
N GLN A 79 6.69 -55.90 -21.89
CA GLN A 79 7.88 -55.19 -21.45
C GLN A 79 8.78 -54.83 -22.65
N ALA A 80 9.31 -53.61 -22.71
CA ALA A 80 10.49 -53.28 -23.52
C ALA A 80 11.23 -52.06 -22.96
N THR A 81 12.46 -52.31 -22.53
CA THR A 81 13.48 -51.36 -22.06
C THR A 81 14.16 -50.71 -23.26
N VAL A 82 14.23 -49.37 -23.37
CA VAL A 82 15.23 -48.67 -24.20
C VAL A 82 15.69 -47.35 -23.55
N LYS A 83 17.01 -47.34 -23.29
CA LYS A 83 18.06 -46.32 -23.11
C LYS A 83 17.77 -44.84 -23.48
N PRO A 84 18.41 -43.85 -22.79
CA PRO A 84 18.22 -42.42 -23.02
C PRO A 84 19.06 -41.87 -24.19
N GLU A 85 18.56 -40.82 -24.85
CA GLU A 85 19.24 -40.07 -25.91
C GLU A 85 19.35 -38.57 -25.51
N PRO A 86 20.45 -37.86 -25.87
CA PRO A 86 20.88 -36.62 -25.21
C PRO A 86 20.54 -35.32 -25.96
N GLU A 87 20.53 -34.23 -25.17
CA GLU A 87 20.72 -32.79 -25.45
C GLU A 87 20.03 -32.08 -26.63
N PRO A 88 19.67 -30.80 -26.43
CA PRO A 88 20.26 -29.81 -27.33
C PRO A 88 20.92 -28.64 -26.58
N GLU A 89 22.12 -28.32 -27.04
CA GLU A 89 22.89 -27.10 -26.74
C GLU A 89 22.08 -25.83 -27.03
N PRO A 90 22.24 -24.75 -26.23
CA PRO A 90 21.73 -23.44 -26.59
C PRO A 90 22.66 -22.72 -27.59
N GLU A 91 22.10 -22.32 -28.73
CA GLU A 91 22.73 -21.48 -29.76
C GLU A 91 23.21 -20.12 -29.21
N PRO A 92 24.33 -19.56 -29.74
CA PRO A 92 24.86 -18.27 -29.34
C PRO A 92 24.31 -17.09 -30.17
N GLU A 93 24.01 -16.00 -29.44
CA GLU A 93 23.99 -14.55 -29.79
C GLU A 93 23.20 -14.04 -31.02
N PRO A 94 22.73 -12.78 -30.94
CA PRO A 94 23.47 -11.79 -31.73
C PRO A 94 23.74 -10.46 -31.02
N GLU A 95 24.93 -9.93 -31.34
CA GLU A 95 25.46 -8.60 -31.04
C GLU A 95 24.54 -7.43 -31.43
N PRO A 96 24.66 -6.27 -30.75
CA PRO A 96 23.98 -5.04 -31.12
C PRO A 96 24.73 -4.28 -32.23
N LYS A 97 24.07 -4.07 -33.38
CA LYS A 97 24.53 -3.15 -34.43
C LYS A 97 23.85 -1.78 -34.35
N ALA A 98 24.71 -0.78 -34.15
CA ALA A 98 24.83 0.47 -34.91
C ALA A 98 23.77 1.60 -34.79
N GLN A 99 24.33 2.80 -34.50
CA GLN A 99 24.10 4.11 -35.17
C GLN A 99 22.68 4.72 -35.02
N SER A 100 22.44 6.03 -34.90
CA SER A 100 23.15 7.25 -35.27
C SER A 100 22.41 8.47 -34.71
N GLU A 101 23.16 9.57 -34.60
CA GLU A 101 22.81 11.00 -34.56
C GLU A 101 21.40 11.48 -35.00
N ALA A 102 20.85 12.45 -34.25
CA ALA A 102 20.18 13.67 -34.72
C ALA A 102 19.83 14.54 -33.47
N VAL A 103 20.56 15.62 -33.15
CA VAL A 103 20.36 17.02 -33.59
C VAL A 103 18.88 17.42 -33.71
N ALA A 104 18.38 18.13 -32.70
CA ALA A 104 17.40 19.21 -32.85
C ALA A 104 17.32 20.05 -31.56
N GLU A 105 18.11 21.11 -31.56
CA GLU A 105 17.99 22.29 -30.71
C GLU A 105 16.71 23.05 -31.11
N VAL A 106 15.78 23.22 -30.17
CA VAL A 106 14.67 24.17 -30.32
C VAL A 106 14.48 24.89 -28.99
N GLU A 107 15.07 26.07 -28.88
CA GLU A 107 14.62 27.11 -27.96
C GLU A 107 13.21 27.59 -28.36
N PRO A 108 12.39 27.95 -27.37
CA PRO A 108 11.56 29.13 -27.56
C PRO A 108 11.80 30.16 -26.45
N GLU A 109 12.35 31.31 -26.86
CA GLU A 109 12.26 32.58 -26.12
C GLU A 109 10.78 32.95 -25.94
N LEU A 110 10.32 33.07 -24.70
CA LEU A 110 9.07 33.77 -24.34
C LEU A 110 9.42 34.97 -23.47
N LYS A 111 9.56 36.13 -24.12
CA LYS A 111 9.66 37.44 -23.48
C LYS A 111 8.26 37.86 -23.00
N ILE A 112 8.03 37.73 -21.69
CA ILE A 112 6.89 38.33 -21.00
C ILE A 112 7.16 39.84 -20.92
N ALA A 113 6.35 40.63 -21.63
CA ALA A 113 6.30 42.07 -21.47
C ALA A 113 5.62 42.40 -20.14
N ALA A 114 6.41 42.87 -19.19
CA ALA A 114 5.95 43.58 -18.01
C ALA A 114 5.91 45.07 -18.35
N GLU A 115 4.71 45.66 -18.37
CA GLU A 115 4.54 47.08 -18.10
C GLU A 115 3.48 47.24 -17.01
N ALA A 116 3.97 47.54 -15.82
CA ALA A 116 3.22 48.15 -14.75
C ALA A 116 3.76 49.57 -14.56
N LYS A 117 2.89 50.58 -14.56
CA LYS A 117 2.98 51.77 -13.69
C LYS A 117 1.71 52.64 -13.80
N PRO A 118 1.45 53.53 -12.80
CA PRO A 118 0.15 53.79 -12.21
C PRO A 118 -0.28 55.27 -12.27
N GLU A 119 -1.51 55.59 -11.90
CA GLU A 119 -1.98 56.88 -11.32
C GLU A 119 -3.48 56.72 -11.02
N ALA A 120 -3.95 56.67 -9.77
CA ALA A 120 -4.04 57.70 -8.73
C ALA A 120 -5.30 58.58 -8.83
N GLU A 121 -6.11 58.50 -7.75
CA GLU A 121 -7.11 59.46 -7.21
C GLU A 121 -8.41 59.62 -8.03
N VAL A 122 -9.61 59.66 -7.43
CA VAL A 122 -10.07 60.66 -6.44
C VAL A 122 -11.32 60.13 -5.68
N LYS A 123 -11.34 60.36 -4.35
CA LYS A 123 -12.48 60.28 -3.42
C LYS A 123 -13.65 61.21 -3.83
N PRO A 124 -14.90 60.93 -3.45
CA PRO A 124 -15.43 61.70 -2.31
C PRO A 124 -16.26 60.88 -1.31
N GLU A 125 -16.11 61.27 -0.04
CA GLU A 125 -17.00 60.94 1.08
C GLU A 125 -18.38 61.55 0.89
N VAL A 126 -19.47 60.80 1.11
CA VAL A 126 -20.72 61.35 1.67
C VAL A 126 -21.42 60.30 2.55
N LYS A 127 -21.30 60.54 3.87
CA LYS A 127 -22.34 60.57 4.91
C LYS A 127 -23.29 59.36 5.12
N VAL A 128 -23.04 58.75 6.27
CA VAL A 128 -23.87 57.90 7.15
C VAL A 128 -25.36 58.26 7.16
N GLU A 129 -26.20 57.24 6.96
CA GLU A 129 -27.52 57.11 7.57
C GLU A 129 -27.64 55.70 8.17
N MET A 130 -28.28 55.61 9.34
CA MET A 130 -28.12 54.57 10.35
C MET A 130 -29.35 53.64 10.40
N GLN A 131 -29.09 52.37 10.74
CA GLN A 131 -29.98 51.33 11.33
C GLN A 131 -30.54 50.23 10.39
N PRO A 132 -30.85 49.02 10.91
CA PRO A 132 -29.98 48.10 11.67
C PRO A 132 -30.13 46.62 11.20
N ALA A 133 -29.32 45.73 11.79
CA ALA A 133 -29.48 44.26 11.78
C ALA A 133 -29.12 43.50 10.47
N ALA A 134 -27.84 43.17 10.33
CA ALA A 134 -27.44 41.89 9.75
C ALA A 134 -26.13 41.47 10.42
N GLU A 135 -26.11 40.23 10.87
CA GLU A 135 -25.08 39.61 11.70
C GLU A 135 -23.67 39.81 11.13
N ALA A 136 -22.78 40.31 11.98
CA ALA A 136 -21.36 40.29 11.69
C ALA A 136 -20.91 38.83 11.49
N PRO A 137 -20.05 38.53 10.50
CA PRO A 137 -19.34 37.26 10.49
C PRO A 137 -18.45 37.24 11.73
N SER A 138 -18.91 36.45 12.71
CA SER A 138 -18.16 36.14 13.91
C SER A 138 -16.81 35.60 13.46
N ALA A 139 -15.75 36.34 13.76
CA ALA A 139 -14.39 35.86 13.65
C ALA A 139 -14.29 34.59 14.49
N VAL A 140 -14.33 33.44 13.83
CA VAL A 140 -14.08 32.14 14.44
C VAL A 140 -12.64 32.17 14.88
N LYS A 141 -12.44 32.48 16.17
CA LYS A 141 -11.21 32.13 16.87
C LYS A 141 -11.05 30.63 16.68
N THR A 142 -10.07 30.25 15.88
CA THR A 142 -9.49 28.91 15.86
C THR A 142 -8.95 28.66 17.27
N GLU A 143 -9.77 28.06 18.13
CA GLU A 143 -9.29 27.50 19.38
C GLU A 143 -8.30 26.39 19.00
N SER A 144 -7.01 26.67 19.16
CA SER A 144 -5.99 25.65 19.10
C SER A 144 -6.35 24.60 20.15
N VAL A 145 -6.72 23.40 19.70
CA VAL A 145 -6.97 22.27 20.61
C VAL A 145 -5.67 21.97 21.33
N VAL A 146 -5.55 22.43 22.58
CA VAL A 146 -4.37 22.15 23.41
C VAL A 146 -4.50 20.73 23.93
N LEU A 147 -3.93 19.79 23.20
CA LEU A 147 -3.81 18.40 23.61
C LEU A 147 -2.69 18.27 24.66
N SER A 148 -3.03 18.45 25.94
CA SER A 148 -2.04 18.47 27.04
C SER A 148 -1.26 17.16 27.22
N TRP A 149 -1.81 16.04 26.74
CA TRP A 149 -1.19 14.71 26.74
C TRP A 149 -0.38 14.42 25.46
N ALA A 150 -0.56 15.22 24.40
CA ALA A 150 0.06 14.97 23.11
C ALA A 150 1.53 15.38 23.12
N ASN A 151 2.35 14.57 22.44
CA ASN A 151 3.74 14.92 22.21
C ASN A 151 3.84 16.10 21.21
N PRO A 152 4.98 16.80 21.16
CA PRO A 152 5.14 17.95 20.28
C PRO A 152 4.89 17.64 18.80
N LYS A 153 5.14 16.41 18.34
CA LYS A 153 4.93 16.04 16.93
C LYS A 153 3.45 15.97 16.58
N LEU A 154 2.64 15.37 17.45
CA LEU A 154 1.20 15.32 17.26
C LEU A 154 0.60 16.72 17.38
N THR A 155 0.99 17.50 18.39
CA THR A 155 0.52 18.88 18.55
C THR A 155 0.84 19.73 17.33
N ASN A 156 2.04 19.61 16.77
CA ASN A 156 2.43 20.31 15.54
C ASN A 156 1.60 19.85 14.35
N ALA A 157 1.42 18.54 14.13
CA ALA A 157 0.64 18.02 13.00
C ALA A 157 -0.83 18.45 13.06
N VAL A 158 -1.42 18.49 14.25
CA VAL A 158 -2.79 18.97 14.47
C VAL A 158 -2.88 20.49 14.26
N GLY A 159 -1.88 21.25 14.71
CA GLY A 159 -1.77 22.68 14.43
C GLY A 159 -1.64 22.98 12.93
N GLU A 160 -0.82 22.20 12.22
CA GLU A 160 -0.68 22.30 10.76
C GLU A 160 -2.00 21.97 10.05
N LEU A 161 -2.74 20.96 10.52
CA LEU A 161 -4.04 20.60 9.96
C LEU A 161 -5.04 21.76 10.09
N ALA A 162 -5.08 22.43 11.24
CA ALA A 162 -5.95 23.58 11.46
C ALA A 162 -5.59 24.81 10.59
N LEU A 163 -4.32 24.94 10.20
CA LEU A 163 -3.82 26.03 9.37
C LEU A 163 -3.73 25.68 7.88
N ALA A 164 -3.93 24.40 7.52
CA ALA A 164 -3.72 23.91 6.16
C ALA A 164 -4.73 24.52 5.18
N GLY A 165 -4.21 25.22 4.18
CA GLY A 165 -4.99 25.72 3.05
C GLY A 165 -5.13 24.66 1.96
N GLY A 166 -6.30 24.01 1.88
CA GLY A 166 -6.68 23.12 0.79
C GLY A 166 -6.34 21.64 1.00
N ALA A 167 -6.91 20.79 0.14
CA ALA A 167 -6.91 19.33 0.32
C ALA A 167 -5.51 18.68 0.35
N PRO A 168 -4.51 19.07 -0.47
CA PRO A 168 -3.18 18.48 -0.40
C PRO A 168 -2.46 18.75 0.93
N ALA A 169 -2.50 20.00 1.41
CA ALA A 169 -1.88 20.37 2.68
C ALA A 169 -2.60 19.71 3.86
N GLN A 170 -3.93 19.68 3.83
CA GLN A 170 -4.74 18.99 4.84
C GLN A 170 -4.42 17.50 4.87
N HIS A 171 -4.35 16.84 3.70
CA HIS A 171 -4.03 15.41 3.60
C HIS A 171 -2.65 15.08 4.19
N ILE A 172 -1.64 15.93 3.94
CA ILE A 172 -0.30 15.77 4.53
C ILE A 172 -0.37 15.88 6.05
N ALA A 173 -1.01 16.93 6.57
CA ALA A 173 -1.07 17.19 8.01
C ALA A 173 -1.85 16.11 8.77
N ILE A 174 -3.03 15.70 8.28
CA ILE A 174 -3.82 14.64 8.91
C ILE A 174 -3.11 13.28 8.83
N SER A 175 -2.42 12.99 7.72
CA SER A 175 -1.61 11.78 7.59
C SER A 175 -0.46 11.75 8.59
N ALA A 176 0.16 12.90 8.86
CA ALA A 176 1.19 13.03 9.88
C ALA A 176 0.64 12.81 11.30
N ALA A 177 -0.53 13.38 11.61
CA ALA A 177 -1.22 13.19 12.89
C ALA A 177 -1.57 11.70 13.12
N ILE A 178 -2.20 11.04 12.14
CA ILE A 178 -2.51 9.60 12.19
C ILE A 178 -1.25 8.77 12.38
N THR A 179 -0.18 9.09 11.65
CA THR A 179 1.09 8.37 11.74
C THR A 179 1.73 8.50 13.12
N GLU A 180 1.64 9.67 13.75
CA GLU A 180 2.14 9.83 15.12
C GLU A 180 1.28 9.08 16.14
N CYS A 181 -0.05 9.11 15.98
CA CYS A 181 -0.96 8.29 16.79
C CYS A 181 -0.63 6.80 16.70
N TYR A 182 -0.39 6.31 15.48
CA TYR A 182 -0.01 4.92 15.25
C TYR A 182 1.31 4.55 15.93
N LYS A 183 2.32 5.42 15.92
CA LYS A 183 3.59 5.16 16.63
C LYS A 183 3.41 5.05 18.14
N GLN A 184 2.45 5.78 18.70
CA GLN A 184 2.16 5.83 20.13
C GLN A 184 0.96 4.97 20.54
N ARG A 185 0.48 4.06 19.67
CA ARG A 185 -0.73 3.21 19.86
C ARG A 185 -0.75 2.32 21.11
N LYS A 186 0.33 2.27 21.89
CA LYS A 186 0.35 1.61 23.21
C LYS A 186 -0.31 2.47 24.30
N GLN A 187 -0.48 3.77 24.03
CA GLN A 187 -1.12 4.75 24.91
C GLN A 187 -2.57 4.93 24.44
N SER A 188 -3.53 4.81 25.36
CA SER A 188 -4.96 4.77 25.03
C SER A 188 -5.44 6.08 24.41
N GLU A 189 -4.89 7.21 24.85
CA GLU A 189 -5.24 8.55 24.38
C GLU A 189 -4.92 8.73 22.89
N TYR A 190 -3.78 8.19 22.44
CA TYR A 190 -3.38 8.24 21.02
C TYR A 190 -4.23 7.32 20.15
N VAL A 191 -4.62 6.15 20.67
CA VAL A 191 -5.51 5.23 19.96
C VAL A 191 -6.88 5.87 19.75
N GLN A 192 -7.48 6.39 20.82
CA GLN A 192 -8.79 7.03 20.77
C GLN A 192 -8.80 8.28 19.90
N TYR A 193 -7.81 9.16 20.07
CA TYR A 193 -7.70 10.37 19.24
C TYR A 193 -7.49 10.02 17.77
N GLY A 194 -6.55 9.12 17.47
CA GLY A 194 -6.26 8.70 16.10
C GLY A 194 -7.44 8.00 15.42
N ALA A 195 -8.20 7.17 16.14
CA ALA A 195 -9.44 6.58 15.66
C ALA A 195 -10.51 7.64 15.32
N GLY A 196 -10.61 8.68 16.16
CA GLY A 196 -11.52 9.81 15.96
C GLY A 196 -11.27 10.64 14.70
N LEU A 197 -10.05 10.59 14.13
CA LEU A 197 -9.71 11.29 12.87
C LEU A 197 -10.25 10.60 11.62
N SER A 198 -10.95 9.46 11.76
CA SER A 198 -11.30 8.60 10.64
C SER A 198 -12.20 9.27 9.59
N GLN A 199 -13.26 9.94 10.02
CA GLN A 199 -14.19 10.62 9.12
C GLN A 199 -13.51 11.77 8.38
N ASP A 200 -12.86 12.67 9.13
CA ASP A 200 -12.12 13.81 8.58
C ASP A 200 -11.08 13.35 7.55
N TYR A 201 -10.37 12.26 7.85
CA TYR A 201 -9.40 11.68 6.94
C TYR A 201 -10.02 11.23 5.62
N LEU A 202 -11.15 10.53 5.65
CA LEU A 202 -11.79 10.04 4.42
C LEU A 202 -12.28 11.19 3.53
N GLU A 203 -12.84 12.24 4.14
CA GLU A 203 -13.30 13.43 3.40
C GLU A 203 -12.13 14.19 2.76
N ILE A 204 -11.07 14.45 3.54
CA ILE A 204 -9.85 15.10 3.06
C ILE A 204 -9.18 14.26 1.98
N PHE A 205 -9.10 12.94 2.18
CA PHE A 205 -8.50 12.01 1.23
C PHE A 205 -9.25 12.00 -0.10
N ALA A 206 -10.59 11.92 -0.08
CA ALA A 206 -11.40 11.94 -1.28
C ALA A 206 -11.20 13.25 -2.08
N ALA A 207 -11.18 14.39 -1.39
CA ALA A 207 -10.89 15.69 -2.01
C ALA A 207 -9.48 15.75 -2.60
N TYR A 208 -8.49 15.22 -1.88
CA TYR A 208 -7.10 15.15 -2.32
C TYR A 208 -6.94 14.28 -3.58
N VAL A 209 -7.47 13.05 -3.58
CA VAL A 209 -7.39 12.15 -4.73
C VAL A 209 -8.11 12.74 -5.94
N LYS A 210 -9.28 13.37 -5.74
CA LYS A 210 -10.01 14.05 -6.82
C LYS A 210 -9.17 15.16 -7.45
N GLY A 211 -8.54 16.01 -6.65
CA GLY A 211 -7.66 17.07 -7.16
C GLY A 211 -6.45 16.49 -7.89
N LEU A 212 -5.78 15.50 -7.28
CA LEU A 212 -4.59 14.87 -7.85
C LEU A 212 -4.87 14.20 -9.19
N LYS A 213 -5.97 13.44 -9.32
CA LYS A 213 -6.35 12.76 -10.56
C LYS A 213 -6.84 13.72 -11.65
N ALA A 214 -7.34 14.90 -11.27
CA ALA A 214 -7.70 15.94 -12.25
C ALA A 214 -6.45 16.57 -12.90
N GLU A 215 -5.35 16.69 -12.14
CA GLU A 215 -4.07 17.20 -12.65
C GLU A 215 -3.25 16.10 -13.35
N ASN A 216 -3.24 14.89 -12.80
CA ASN A 216 -2.53 13.72 -13.31
C ASN A 216 -3.34 12.44 -13.08
N PRO A 217 -4.03 11.91 -14.10
CA PRO A 217 -4.86 10.71 -13.99
C PRO A 217 -4.11 9.46 -13.53
N ASP A 218 -2.81 9.37 -13.82
CA ASP A 218 -1.96 8.22 -13.53
C ASP A 218 -1.17 8.37 -12.21
N ALA A 219 -1.44 9.43 -11.44
CA ALA A 219 -0.77 9.66 -10.17
C ALA A 219 -1.13 8.57 -9.14
N GLU A 220 -0.09 7.92 -8.61
CA GLU A 220 -0.22 6.91 -7.57
C GLU A 220 -0.33 7.57 -6.18
N VAL A 221 -1.29 7.09 -5.39
CA VAL A 221 -1.50 7.52 -4.01
C VAL A 221 -1.11 6.40 -3.05
N LYS A 222 -0.42 6.75 -1.97
CA LYS A 222 0.03 5.78 -0.96
C LYS A 222 -1.06 5.50 0.07
N GLY A 223 -1.30 4.22 0.37
CA GLY A 223 -2.28 3.78 1.38
C GLY A 223 -1.79 3.76 2.83
N THR A 224 -0.58 4.28 3.13
CA THR A 224 0.04 4.12 4.47
C THR A 224 -0.80 4.73 5.60
N ALA A 225 -1.43 5.88 5.39
CA ALA A 225 -2.26 6.51 6.42
C ALA A 225 -3.56 5.71 6.68
N MET A 226 -4.22 5.17 5.65
CA MET A 226 -5.35 4.24 5.80
C MET A 226 -4.95 2.94 6.53
N MET A 227 -3.74 2.43 6.27
CA MET A 227 -3.20 1.29 7.00
C MET A 227 -2.99 1.60 8.49
N HIS A 228 -2.41 2.76 8.82
CA HIS A 228 -2.24 3.19 10.21
C HIS A 228 -3.61 3.38 10.89
N LEU A 229 -4.54 4.05 10.23
CA LEU A 229 -5.87 4.36 10.74
C LEU A 229 -6.71 3.10 10.98
N SER A 230 -6.71 2.15 10.05
CA SER A 230 -7.37 0.84 10.26
C SER A 230 -6.79 0.06 11.45
N THR A 231 -5.48 0.20 11.72
CA THR A 231 -4.87 -0.41 12.91
C THR A 231 -5.33 0.29 14.19
N LEU A 232 -5.37 1.62 14.19
CA LEU A 232 -5.85 2.42 15.34
C LEU A 232 -7.32 2.11 15.67
N LEU A 233 -8.19 2.05 14.66
CA LEU A 233 -9.60 1.69 14.83
C LEU A 233 -9.77 0.26 15.37
N ASN A 234 -8.99 -0.69 14.86
CA ASN A 234 -8.98 -2.06 15.38
C ASN A 234 -8.54 -2.10 16.86
N ASP A 235 -7.48 -1.37 17.21
CA ASP A 235 -6.99 -1.29 18.59
C ASP A 235 -8.00 -0.55 19.50
N ASN A 236 -8.84 0.35 18.95
CA ASN A 236 -9.94 1.02 19.65
C ASN A 236 -11.23 0.17 19.76
N GLY A 237 -11.27 -1.02 19.15
CA GLY A 237 -12.46 -1.87 19.10
C GLY A 237 -13.52 -1.45 18.06
N GLU A 238 -13.23 -0.45 17.24
CA GLU A 238 -14.09 0.02 16.14
C GLU A 238 -13.88 -0.83 14.87
N PHE A 239 -14.17 -2.13 14.98
CA PHE A 239 -13.87 -3.11 13.93
C PHE A 239 -14.58 -2.81 12.60
N ASP A 240 -15.84 -2.37 12.65
CA ASP A 240 -16.62 -2.09 11.44
C ASP A 240 -16.07 -0.89 10.67
N THR A 241 -15.73 0.19 11.38
CA THR A 241 -15.05 1.36 10.80
C THR A 241 -13.69 0.97 10.23
N ALA A 242 -12.91 0.14 10.94
CA ALA A 242 -11.61 -0.33 10.47
C ALA A 242 -11.71 -1.13 9.17
N ILE A 243 -12.71 -2.01 9.05
CA ILE A 243 -13.01 -2.78 7.83
C ILE A 243 -13.44 -1.84 6.69
N ALA A 244 -14.31 -0.87 6.99
CA ALA A 244 -14.77 0.10 5.99
C ALA A 244 -13.60 0.87 5.37
N ILE A 245 -12.65 1.34 6.19
CA ILE A 245 -11.44 2.01 5.68
C ILE A 245 -10.61 1.11 4.78
N CYS A 246 -10.44 -0.16 5.14
CA CYS A 246 -9.71 -1.10 4.30
C CYS A 246 -10.41 -1.32 2.95
N LYS A 247 -11.75 -1.41 2.95
CA LYS A 247 -12.54 -1.52 1.71
C LYS A 247 -12.41 -0.28 0.85
N THR A 248 -12.52 0.91 1.45
CA THR A 248 -12.29 2.18 0.74
C THR A 248 -10.87 2.24 0.15
N ALA A 249 -9.85 1.77 0.87
CA ALA A 249 -8.49 1.71 0.34
C ALA A 249 -8.40 0.83 -0.92
N ILE A 250 -9.08 -0.32 -0.93
CA ILE A 250 -9.16 -1.21 -2.09
C ILE A 250 -9.90 -0.54 -3.25
N GLU A 251 -11.00 0.16 -2.99
CA GLU A 251 -11.75 0.92 -4.00
C GLU A 251 -10.90 2.00 -4.69
N TYR A 252 -9.99 2.63 -3.94
CA TYR A 252 -9.02 3.59 -4.49
C TYR A 252 -7.80 2.92 -5.14
N GLY A 253 -7.70 1.60 -5.14
CA GLY A 253 -6.56 0.84 -5.69
C GLY A 253 -5.28 0.95 -4.86
N LEU A 254 -5.40 1.22 -3.55
CA LEU A 254 -4.26 1.40 -2.66
C LEU A 254 -3.75 0.07 -2.13
N THR A 255 -2.44 -0.01 -1.89
CA THR A 255 -1.82 -1.13 -1.17
C THR A 255 -1.39 -0.72 0.24
N ASP A 256 -1.47 -1.66 1.18
CA ASP A 256 -1.04 -1.48 2.57
C ASP A 256 0.45 -1.79 2.77
N GLY A 257 1.17 -2.18 1.71
CA GLY A 257 2.59 -2.51 1.73
C GLY A 257 2.92 -3.90 2.28
N THR A 258 1.92 -4.71 2.63
CA THR A 258 2.10 -6.12 2.99
C THR A 258 1.83 -7.04 1.79
N VAL A 259 2.32 -8.29 1.87
CA VAL A 259 2.11 -9.30 0.82
C VAL A 259 0.62 -9.55 0.54
N THR A 260 -0.22 -9.46 1.58
CA THR A 260 -1.66 -9.75 1.48
C THR A 260 -2.53 -8.52 1.25
N GLY A 261 -1.94 -7.32 1.23
CA GLY A 261 -2.69 -6.08 1.10
C GLY A 261 -3.73 -5.83 2.20
N PHE A 262 -4.70 -4.97 1.87
CA PHE A 262 -5.83 -4.62 2.73
C PHE A 262 -6.82 -5.79 2.89
N GLU A 263 -6.88 -6.71 1.93
CA GLU A 263 -7.72 -7.91 1.98
C GLU A 263 -7.31 -8.81 3.16
N GLY A 264 -6.01 -9.09 3.29
CA GLY A 264 -5.50 -9.85 4.43
C GLY A 264 -5.70 -9.12 5.76
N ARG A 265 -5.71 -7.78 5.76
CA ARG A 265 -6.01 -6.97 6.94
C ARG A 265 -7.46 -7.07 7.37
N ILE A 266 -8.41 -7.02 6.42
CA ILE A 266 -9.85 -7.22 6.70
C ILE A 266 -10.07 -8.54 7.43
N ILE A 267 -9.50 -9.65 6.93
CA ILE A 267 -9.62 -10.98 7.56
C ILE A 267 -9.09 -10.97 9.00
N ARG A 268 -7.98 -10.28 9.27
CA ARG A 268 -7.43 -10.18 10.64
C ARG A 268 -8.34 -9.38 11.56
N ILE A 269 -8.92 -8.28 11.08
CA ILE A 269 -9.85 -7.43 11.83
C ILE A 269 -11.15 -8.20 12.11
N GLU A 270 -11.70 -8.94 11.14
CA GLU A 270 -12.88 -9.77 11.33
C GLU A 270 -12.67 -10.86 12.40
N LYS A 271 -11.49 -11.50 12.40
CA LYS A 271 -11.11 -12.44 13.47
C LYS A 271 -11.03 -11.76 14.84
N ALA A 272 -10.48 -10.55 14.91
CA ALA A 272 -10.43 -9.77 16.15
C ALA A 272 -11.85 -9.41 16.64
N LYS A 273 -12.74 -8.99 15.74
CA LYS A 273 -14.15 -8.73 16.01
C LYS A 273 -14.87 -9.95 16.57
N ALA A 274 -14.73 -11.11 15.92
CA ALA A 274 -15.34 -12.36 16.38
C ALA A 274 -14.84 -12.76 17.78
N LYS A 275 -13.54 -12.61 18.03
CA LYS A 275 -12.95 -12.88 19.35
C LYS A 275 -13.50 -11.94 20.44
N ALA A 276 -13.64 -10.65 20.13
CA ALA A 276 -14.22 -9.68 21.06
C ALA A 276 -15.69 -9.99 21.38
N ASN A 277 -16.48 -10.39 20.38
CA ASN A 277 -17.89 -10.77 20.57
C ASN A 277 -18.06 -12.07 21.38
N ASN A 278 -17.14 -13.02 21.27
CA ASN A 278 -17.17 -14.27 22.02
C ASN A 278 -16.59 -14.15 23.45
N SER A 279 -16.13 -12.96 23.85
CA SER A 279 -15.55 -12.70 25.18
C SER A 279 -16.56 -12.14 26.19
N PHE A 280 -17.85 -12.12 25.82
CA PHE A 280 -19.00 -11.72 26.65
C PHE A 280 -19.98 -12.88 26.79
#